data_AF-A0A920P0J3-F1
#
_entry.id   AF-A0A920P0J3-F1
#
_cell.length_a   1.000
_cell.length_b   1.000
_cell.length_c   1.000
_cell.angle_alpha   90.00
_cell.angle_beta   90.00
_cell.angle_gamma   90.00
#
_symmetry.space_group_name_H-M   'P 1'
#
loop_
_entity.id
_entity.type
_entity.pdbx_description
1 polymer ?
#
loop_
_entity_poly.entity_id
_entity_poly.type
_entity_poly.pdbx_seq_one_letter_code
_entity_poly.pdbx_strand_id
1 'polypeptide(L)'
;MKRILSLIGVVLVVGCGGGEPRDMETLQELEPKDMGALRGVDGLYLNPEDGQPYSGPVFGENMGKRMTGSLRDGKWDGPFESYQTRGS
;
A
#
# COMPACT_ATOMS: atom_id res chain seq x y z
N MET A 1 -0.62 -28.93 53.11
CA MET A 1 0.53 -29.03 52.17
C MET A 1 0.25 -28.15 50.95
N LYS A 2 1.27 -27.40 50.48
CA LYS A 2 1.35 -26.57 49.24
C LYS A 2 0.45 -25.30 49.24
N ARG A 3 0.93 -24.08 49.57
CA ARG A 3 1.85 -23.18 48.79
C ARG A 3 1.47 -23.22 47.31
N ILE A 4 1.01 -22.15 46.65
CA ILE A 4 1.76 -20.92 46.33
C ILE A 4 0.76 -19.79 45.95
N LEU A 5 0.90 -18.61 46.54
CA LEU A 5 0.43 -17.35 45.93
C LEU A 5 1.39 -17.02 44.77
N SER A 6 0.89 -16.71 43.58
CA SER A 6 1.74 -16.17 42.50
C SER A 6 0.98 -15.26 41.53
N LEU A 7 1.16 -13.96 41.77
CA LEU A 7 1.51 -12.89 40.83
C LEU A 7 0.63 -12.63 39.59
N ILE A 8 -0.11 -11.53 39.72
CA ILE A 8 -0.32 -10.41 38.78
C ILE A 8 0.55 -10.45 37.51
N GLY A 9 -0.07 -10.19 36.37
CA GLY A 9 0.63 -9.75 35.16
C GLY A 9 -0.30 -9.63 33.96
N VAL A 10 -1.14 -8.60 33.94
CA VAL A 10 -1.90 -8.20 32.75
C VAL A 10 -0.89 -7.85 31.65
N VAL A 11 -0.88 -8.63 30.56
CA VAL A 11 -0.37 -8.13 29.28
C VAL A 11 -1.59 -7.92 28.40
N LEU A 12 -2.06 -6.67 28.41
CA LEU A 12 -2.86 -6.11 27.34
C LEU A 12 -2.02 -6.24 26.07
N VAL A 13 -2.25 -7.30 25.29
CA VAL A 13 -1.86 -7.27 23.89
C VAL A 13 -2.81 -6.28 23.23
N VAL A 14 -2.45 -5.00 23.31
CA VAL A 14 -2.85 -3.99 22.35
C VAL A 14 -2.17 -4.41 21.05
N GLY A 15 -2.80 -5.36 20.35
CA GLY A 15 -2.59 -5.54 18.94
C GLY A 15 -3.26 -4.37 18.23
N CYS A 16 -2.63 -3.19 18.28
CA CYS A 16 -2.89 -2.14 17.31
C CYS A 16 -2.22 -2.59 16.01
N GLY A 17 -2.86 -3.54 15.37
CA GLY A 17 -2.50 -4.12 14.09
C GLY A 17 -3.80 -4.41 13.38
N GLY A 18 -4.65 -3.38 13.29
CA GLY A 18 -5.78 -3.33 12.37
C GLY A 18 -5.24 -3.42 10.95
N GLY A 19 -4.96 -4.65 10.53
CA GLY A 19 -5.01 -5.05 9.15
C GLY A 19 -6.31 -5.79 8.99
N GLU A 20 -7.42 -5.06 9.03
CA GLU A 20 -8.64 -5.49 8.35
C GLU A 20 -8.21 -6.00 6.96
N PRO A 21 -8.78 -7.10 6.45
CA PRO A 21 -8.62 -7.41 5.05
C PRO A 21 -9.15 -6.18 4.33
N ARG A 22 -8.27 -5.31 3.82
CA ARG A 22 -8.69 -4.20 2.98
C ARG A 22 -9.18 -4.87 1.72
N ASP A 23 -10.47 -5.14 1.72
CA ASP A 23 -11.23 -5.62 0.59
C ASP A 23 -10.71 -4.86 -0.63
N MET A 24 -10.35 -5.59 -1.68
CA MET A 24 -9.82 -5.02 -2.93
C MET A 24 -10.77 -3.96 -3.53
N GLU A 25 -12.00 -3.90 -3.03
CA GLU A 25 -13.02 -2.89 -3.29
C GLU A 25 -12.65 -1.51 -2.71
N THR A 26 -12.06 -1.42 -1.52
CA THR A 26 -11.67 -0.12 -0.93
C THR A 26 -10.50 0.53 -1.66
N LEU A 27 -9.61 -0.27 -2.27
CA LEU A 27 -8.55 0.25 -3.13
C LEU A 27 -9.08 0.76 -4.48
N GLN A 28 -10.20 0.22 -4.96
CA GLN A 28 -10.87 0.71 -6.17
C GLN A 28 -11.60 2.04 -5.94
N GLU A 29 -12.00 2.33 -4.69
CA GLU A 29 -12.61 3.61 -4.31
C GLU A 29 -11.61 4.76 -4.14
N LEU A 30 -10.33 4.47 -3.99
CA LEU A 30 -9.31 5.51 -3.96
C LEU A 30 -9.10 6.07 -5.36
N GLU A 31 -9.07 7.40 -5.49
CA GLU A 31 -8.72 8.02 -6.77
C GLU A 31 -7.29 7.61 -7.16
N PRO A 32 -7.09 7.07 -8.39
CA PRO A 32 -5.77 6.70 -8.86
C PRO A 32 -4.80 7.88 -8.79
N LYS A 33 -3.64 7.68 -8.17
CA LYS A 33 -2.61 8.72 -8.05
C LYS A 33 -1.65 8.66 -9.23
N ASP A 34 -1.23 9.82 -9.73
CA ASP A 34 -0.18 9.88 -10.74
C ASP A 34 1.15 9.36 -10.15
N MET A 35 1.73 8.35 -10.77
CA MET A 35 2.97 7.74 -10.30
C MET A 35 4.15 8.73 -10.37
N GLY A 36 4.11 9.70 -11.29
CA GLY A 36 5.09 10.77 -11.38
C GLY A 36 5.05 11.75 -10.20
N ALA A 37 3.94 11.80 -9.47
CA ALA A 37 3.81 12.58 -8.24
C ALA A 37 4.37 11.86 -6.99
N LEU A 38 4.74 10.58 -7.11
CA LEU A 38 5.36 9.81 -6.02
C LEU A 38 6.88 9.97 -6.07
N ARG A 39 7.51 9.92 -4.89
CA ARG A 39 8.96 9.95 -4.78
C ARG A 39 9.52 8.53 -4.92
N GLY A 40 10.29 8.29 -5.98
CA GLY A 40 11.02 7.04 -6.18
C GLY A 40 12.32 6.99 -5.38
N VAL A 41 12.49 6.00 -4.49
CA VAL A 41 13.73 5.74 -3.73
C VAL A 41 13.99 4.25 -3.69
N ASP A 42 15.11 3.77 -4.25
CA ASP A 42 15.51 2.35 -4.22
C ASP A 42 14.42 1.36 -4.66
N GLY A 43 13.63 1.74 -5.67
CA GLY A 43 12.51 0.94 -6.18
C GLY A 43 11.23 0.99 -5.34
N LEU A 44 11.18 1.85 -4.32
CA LEU A 44 9.98 2.19 -3.56
C LEU A 44 9.36 3.50 -4.05
N TYR A 45 8.04 3.53 -4.09
CA TYR A 45 7.25 4.72 -4.34
C TYR A 45 6.69 5.26 -3.03
N LEU A 46 7.12 6.45 -2.66
CA LEU A 46 6.78 7.09 -1.40
C LEU A 46 5.86 8.29 -1.63
N ASN A 47 4.99 8.56 -0.66
CA ASN A 47 4.27 9.83 -0.59
C ASN A 47 5.27 10.98 -0.38
N PRO A 48 5.25 12.03 -1.20
CA PRO A 48 6.20 13.14 -1.07
C PRO A 48 6.00 13.97 0.21
N GLU A 49 4.78 13.95 0.78
CA GLU A 49 4.40 14.76 1.95
C GLU A 49 4.97 14.21 3.26
N ASP A 50 4.89 12.90 3.46
CA ASP A 50 5.27 12.25 4.73
C ASP A 50 6.43 11.24 4.57
N GLY A 51 6.85 10.94 3.33
CA GLY A 51 7.90 9.97 3.04
C GLY A 51 7.50 8.51 3.26
N GLN A 52 6.24 8.21 3.58
CA GLN A 52 5.78 6.85 3.82
C GLN A 52 5.55 6.09 2.50
N PRO A 53 5.75 4.76 2.48
CA PRO A 53 5.45 3.95 1.31
C PRO A 53 3.98 4.08 0.90
N TYR A 54 3.74 4.38 -0.37
CA TYR A 54 2.39 4.55 -0.88
C TYR A 54 1.71 3.18 -1.08
N SER A 55 0.44 3.10 -0.70
CA SER A 55 -0.43 1.96 -1.00
C SER A 55 -1.74 2.47 -1.59
N GLY A 56 -2.09 2.01 -2.78
CA GLY A 56 -3.24 2.51 -3.51
C GLY A 56 -3.12 2.36 -5.03
N PRO A 57 -4.20 2.66 -5.76
CA PRO A 57 -4.20 2.66 -7.22
C PRO A 57 -3.31 3.78 -7.76
N VAL A 58 -2.59 3.49 -8.83
CA VAL A 58 -1.74 4.43 -9.55
C VAL A 58 -1.98 4.38 -11.04
N PHE A 59 -1.68 5.49 -11.70
CA PHE A 59 -1.56 5.54 -13.15
C PHE A 59 -0.27 6.24 -13.56
N GLY A 60 0.18 6.01 -14.79
CA GLY A 60 1.34 6.70 -15.35
C GLY A 60 1.47 6.46 -16.84
N GLU A 61 2.57 6.94 -17.41
CA GLU A 61 2.93 6.69 -18.80
C GLU A 61 4.32 6.06 -18.88
N ASN A 62 4.47 5.04 -19.72
CA ASN A 62 5.75 4.43 -20.02
C ASN A 62 5.86 4.18 -21.53
N MET A 63 6.87 4.77 -22.17
CA MET A 63 7.11 4.62 -23.61
C MET A 63 5.87 4.89 -24.48
N GLY A 64 5.09 5.93 -24.15
CA GLY A 64 3.85 6.29 -24.84
C GLY A 64 2.67 5.35 -24.58
N LYS A 65 2.77 4.45 -23.59
CA LYS A 65 1.68 3.60 -23.12
C LYS A 65 1.19 4.09 -21.78
N ARG A 66 -0.12 4.31 -21.65
CA ARG A 66 -0.74 4.59 -20.36
C ARG A 66 -0.79 3.31 -19.55
N MET A 67 -0.35 3.33 -18.31
CA MET A 67 -0.37 2.20 -17.40
C MET A 67 -1.23 2.51 -16.18
N THR A 68 -1.97 1.52 -15.70
CA THR A 68 -2.76 1.58 -14.47
C THR A 68 -2.51 0.32 -13.66
N GLY A 69 -2.48 0.44 -12.33
CA GLY A 69 -2.35 -0.71 -11.43
C GLY A 69 -2.34 -0.26 -9.99
N SER A 70 -1.80 -1.08 -9.10
CA SER A 70 -1.81 -0.80 -7.66
C SER A 70 -0.42 -0.91 -7.07
N LEU A 71 -0.17 -0.11 -6.04
CA LEU A 71 0.98 -0.23 -5.16
C LEU A 71 0.56 -0.74 -3.78
N ARG A 72 1.41 -1.54 -3.15
CA ARG A 72 1.34 -1.93 -1.74
C ARG A 72 2.72 -1.78 -1.13
N ASP A 73 2.80 -1.06 -0.01
CA ASP A 73 4.04 -0.74 0.68
C ASP A 73 5.10 -0.13 -0.26
N GLY A 74 4.67 0.73 -1.17
CA GLY A 74 5.51 1.41 -2.15
C GLY A 74 6.01 0.52 -3.29
N LYS A 75 5.51 -0.72 -3.44
CA LYS A 75 5.89 -1.65 -4.52
C LYS A 75 4.68 -2.00 -5.36
N TRP A 76 4.92 -2.39 -6.62
CA TRP A 76 3.86 -2.93 -7.47
C TRP A 76 3.18 -4.13 -6.82
N ASP A 77 1.85 -4.07 -6.76
CA ASP A 77 1.02 -5.10 -6.18
C ASP A 77 0.02 -5.61 -7.23
N GLY A 78 0.27 -6.83 -7.70
CA GLY A 78 -0.58 -7.50 -8.67
C GLY A 78 -0.34 -7.09 -10.13
N PRO A 79 -1.25 -7.48 -11.03
CA PRO A 79 -1.15 -7.15 -12.45
C PRO A 79 -1.36 -5.65 -12.68
N PHE A 80 -0.76 -5.12 -13.76
CA PHE A 80 -1.02 -3.79 -14.26
C PHE A 80 -1.59 -3.87 -15.67
N GLU A 81 -2.45 -2.92 -16.03
CA GLU A 81 -2.94 -2.75 -17.38
C GLU A 81 -2.06 -1.76 -18.12
N SER A 82 -1.85 -1.98 -19.42
CA SER A 82 -1.15 -1.03 -20.28
C SER A 82 -1.91 -0.83 -21.59
N TYR A 83 -2.18 0.42 -21.91
CA TYR A 83 -2.90 0.83 -23.11
C TYR A 83 -1.92 1.51 -24.05
N GLN A 84 -1.80 1.01 -25.28
CA GLN A 84 -1.13 1.76 -26.34
C GLN A 84 -2.04 2.90 -26.77
N THR A 85 -1.57 4.14 -26.61
CA THR A 85 -2.16 5.25 -27.35
C THR A 85 -1.97 4.96 -28.83
N ARG A 86 -3.07 4.59 -29.51
CA ARG A 86 -3.08 4.58 -30.98
C ARG A 86 -3.04 6.03 -31.44
N GLY A 87 -1.84 6.56 -31.62
CA GLY A 87 -1.63 7.75 -32.42
C GLY A 87 -2.14 7.44 -33.83
N SER A 88 -3.17 8.17 -34.26
CA SER A 88 -3.60 8.21 -35.66
C SER A 88 -2.71 9.18 -36.42
#